data_AF-A0A4T1ZZK3-F1
#
_entry.id   AF-A0A4T1ZZK3-F1
#
_cell.length_a   1.000
_cell.length_b   1.000
_cell.length_c   1.000
_cell.angle_alpha   90.00
_cell.angle_beta   90.00
_cell.angle_gamma   90.00
#
_symmetry.space_group_name_H-M   'P 1'
#
loop_
_entity.id
_entity.type
_entity.pdbx_description
1 polymer ?
#
loop_
_entity_poly.entity_id
_entity_poly.type
_entity_poly.pdbx_seq_one_letter_code
_entity_poly.pdbx_strand_id
1 'polypeptide(L)'
;MPHTLPLRRTLPLAILLLVLLSPVQAAELFYLGQKIPDIHKPWNSADYQQLLDALNKVDSTQLNALPRRSGEFTGPIYQRMVSEENFRPQLNIYAPLELRQNEAREALFRLKELMRLYFDFRAVQQPYAAEALGLMSYSLRQQAVLFTLTTEFWMTLSASEQSNPVRLQGLHETKAAAAMLTSSALDYLGLTKQFGREELVLYSAELSKQLPGLFIHLSTDVRAALLQRIEQLAQQHTYSEVQASMRELQPVLLSIQRDVQSKLAAAEAQPRQAPTRSLDLSVPTESAQ
;
A
#
# COMPACT_ATOMS: atom_id res chain seq x y z
N MET A 1 -47.09 -50.09 9.97
CA MET A 1 -47.53 -49.30 8.79
C MET A 1 -46.31 -48.55 8.25
N PRO A 2 -45.54 -49.10 7.29
CA PRO A 2 -44.41 -48.37 6.72
C PRO A 2 -44.92 -47.49 5.56
N HIS A 3 -44.76 -46.17 5.70
CA HIS A 3 -45.01 -45.21 4.63
C HIS A 3 -43.89 -45.31 3.58
N THR A 4 -44.21 -45.88 2.42
CA THR A 4 -43.35 -45.83 1.23
C THR A 4 -43.50 -44.46 0.57
N LEU A 5 -42.50 -43.59 0.70
CA LEU A 5 -42.40 -42.36 -0.09
C LEU A 5 -42.05 -42.70 -1.55
N PRO A 6 -42.71 -42.10 -2.56
CA PRO A 6 -42.47 -42.40 -3.96
C PRO A 6 -41.16 -41.75 -4.41
N LEU A 7 -40.09 -42.54 -4.47
CA LEU A 7 -38.72 -42.17 -4.86
C LEU A 7 -38.58 -41.54 -6.27
N ARG A 8 -39.65 -41.53 -7.08
CA ARG A 8 -39.61 -41.17 -8.51
C ARG A 8 -39.82 -39.69 -8.82
N ARG A 9 -40.31 -38.88 -7.87
CA ARG A 9 -40.56 -37.43 -8.08
C ARG A 9 -39.49 -36.51 -7.49
N THR A 10 -38.59 -37.03 -6.67
CA THR A 10 -37.51 -36.25 -6.03
C THR A 10 -36.29 -36.09 -6.94
N LEU A 11 -36.11 -36.98 -7.91
CA LEU A 11 -34.98 -36.94 -8.85
C LEU A 11 -34.95 -35.68 -9.74
N PRO A 12 -36.05 -35.26 -10.40
CA PRO A 12 -36.01 -34.05 -11.23
C PRO A 12 -35.86 -32.78 -10.38
N LEU A 13 -36.40 -32.76 -9.16
CA LEU A 13 -36.23 -31.65 -8.22
C LEU A 13 -34.79 -31.55 -7.70
N ALA A 14 -34.16 -32.69 -7.41
CA ALA A 14 -32.76 -32.76 -7.00
C ALA A 14 -31.80 -32.36 -8.13
N ILE A 15 -32.10 -32.72 -9.38
CA ILE A 15 -31.33 -32.28 -10.56
C ILE A 15 -31.50 -30.78 -10.78
N LEU A 16 -32.72 -30.24 -10.65
CA LEU A 16 -32.97 -28.80 -10.74
C LEU A 16 -32.21 -28.03 -9.64
N LEU A 17 -32.22 -28.55 -8.41
CA LEU A 17 -31.46 -28.00 -7.29
C LEU A 17 -29.95 -28.07 -7.52
N LEU A 18 -29.42 -29.17 -8.07
CA LEU A 18 -28.00 -29.31 -8.41
C LEU A 18 -27.55 -28.36 -9.53
N VAL A 19 -28.42 -28.09 -10.52
CA VAL A 19 -28.14 -27.11 -11.58
C VAL A 19 -28.17 -25.68 -11.04
N LEU A 20 -29.10 -25.36 -10.13
CA LEU A 20 -29.17 -24.06 -9.45
C LEU A 20 -28.07 -23.87 -8.39
N LEU A 21 -27.53 -24.96 -7.85
CA LEU A 21 -26.40 -25.01 -6.92
C LEU A 21 -25.06 -25.20 -7.63
N SER A 22 -25.02 -25.13 -8.96
CA SER A 22 -23.75 -25.05 -9.69
C SER A 22 -22.98 -23.88 -9.08
N PRO A 23 -21.82 -24.10 -8.45
CA PRO A 23 -21.05 -22.99 -7.93
C PRO A 23 -20.80 -22.07 -9.12
N VAL A 24 -21.14 -20.79 -8.97
CA VAL A 24 -20.70 -19.74 -9.90
C VAL A 24 -19.18 -19.92 -9.98
N GLN A 25 -18.71 -20.61 -11.01
CA GLN A 25 -17.29 -20.82 -11.20
C GLN A 25 -16.71 -19.42 -11.32
N ALA A 26 -15.73 -19.11 -10.45
CA ALA A 26 -15.01 -17.86 -10.54
C ALA A 26 -14.55 -17.69 -12.00
N ALA A 27 -15.00 -16.62 -12.65
CA ALA A 27 -14.72 -16.41 -14.06
C ALA A 27 -13.19 -16.40 -14.25
N GLU A 28 -12.66 -17.39 -14.94
CA GLU A 28 -11.23 -17.41 -15.27
C GLU A 28 -10.99 -16.35 -16.33
N LEU A 29 -10.32 -15.27 -15.94
CA LEU A 29 -9.96 -14.20 -16.86
C LEU A 29 -8.60 -14.48 -17.46
N PHE A 30 -8.48 -14.21 -18.76
CA PHE A 30 -7.24 -14.35 -19.51
C PHE A 30 -6.90 -13.04 -20.20
N TYR A 31 -5.62 -12.67 -20.15
CA TYR A 31 -5.04 -11.58 -20.89
C TYR A 31 -3.93 -12.11 -21.79
N LEU A 32 -4.12 -11.99 -23.11
CA LEU A 32 -3.15 -12.46 -24.11
C LEU A 32 -2.70 -13.92 -23.89
N GLY A 33 -3.66 -14.79 -23.55
CA GLY A 33 -3.43 -16.21 -23.29
C GLY A 33 -2.85 -16.53 -21.91
N GLN A 34 -2.60 -15.54 -21.06
CA GLN A 34 -2.16 -15.73 -19.67
C GLN A 34 -3.32 -15.54 -18.70
N LYS A 35 -3.47 -16.45 -17.74
CA LYS A 35 -4.51 -16.35 -16.71
C LYS A 35 -4.19 -15.19 -15.77
N ILE A 36 -5.12 -14.26 -15.62
CA ILE A 36 -5.01 -13.11 -14.70
C ILE A 36 -6.00 -13.23 -13.54
N PRO A 37 -5.80 -12.49 -12.44
CA PRO A 37 -6.78 -12.43 -11.37
C PRO A 37 -8.10 -11.83 -11.84
N ASP A 38 -9.19 -12.21 -11.17
CA ASP A 38 -10.51 -11.63 -11.41
C ASP A 38 -10.50 -10.13 -11.09
N ILE A 39 -10.81 -9.30 -12.09
CA ILE A 39 -10.81 -7.84 -11.98
C ILE A 39 -12.03 -7.28 -11.23
N HIS A 40 -13.01 -8.12 -10.90
CA HIS A 40 -14.25 -7.72 -10.23
C HIS A 40 -14.20 -7.89 -8.70
N LYS A 41 -13.14 -8.51 -8.16
CA LYS A 41 -12.91 -8.64 -6.72
C LYS A 41 -11.73 -7.78 -6.25
N PRO A 42 -11.67 -7.40 -4.97
CA PRO A 42 -10.45 -6.88 -4.35
C PRO A 42 -9.29 -7.87 -4.48
N TRP A 43 -8.11 -7.36 -4.80
CA TRP A 43 -6.90 -8.17 -4.89
C TRP A 43 -6.13 -8.23 -3.58
N ASN A 44 -5.54 -9.39 -3.31
CA ASN A 44 -4.52 -9.59 -2.29
C ASN A 44 -3.12 -9.79 -2.93
N SER A 45 -2.12 -10.04 -2.10
CA SER A 45 -0.73 -10.28 -2.51
C SER A 45 -0.58 -11.47 -3.45
N ALA A 46 -1.39 -12.52 -3.30
CA ALA A 46 -1.39 -13.68 -4.20
C ALA A 46 -1.98 -13.35 -5.57
N ASP A 47 -3.04 -12.54 -5.63
CA ASP A 47 -3.58 -12.03 -6.90
C ASP A 47 -2.53 -11.16 -7.61
N TYR A 48 -1.82 -10.27 -6.90
CA TYR A 48 -0.72 -9.50 -7.49
C TYR A 48 0.41 -10.40 -8.01
N GLN A 49 0.76 -11.47 -7.30
CA GLN A 49 1.77 -12.44 -7.77
C GLN A 49 1.31 -13.13 -9.06
N GLN A 50 0.04 -13.58 -9.12
CA GLN A 50 -0.50 -14.20 -10.33
C GLN A 50 -0.49 -13.22 -11.52
N LEU A 51 -0.85 -11.96 -11.30
CA LEU A 51 -0.75 -10.93 -12.34
C LEU A 51 0.69 -10.74 -12.79
N LEU A 52 1.62 -10.63 -11.85
CA LEU A 52 3.04 -10.45 -12.14
C LEU A 52 3.58 -11.59 -13.02
N ASP A 53 3.24 -12.84 -12.69
CA ASP A 53 3.64 -14.01 -13.47
C ASP A 53 3.06 -13.99 -14.89
N ALA A 54 1.80 -13.55 -15.03
CA ALA A 54 1.17 -13.39 -16.33
C ALA A 54 1.83 -12.28 -17.15
N LEU A 55 2.04 -11.10 -16.57
CA LEU A 55 2.59 -9.95 -17.27
C LEU A 55 4.06 -10.12 -17.64
N ASN A 56 4.86 -10.80 -16.82
CA ASN A 56 6.23 -11.20 -17.18
C ASN A 56 6.27 -12.01 -18.48
N LYS A 57 5.35 -12.99 -18.61
CA LYS A 57 5.25 -13.80 -19.84
C LYS A 57 4.79 -12.96 -21.02
N VAL A 58 3.80 -12.10 -20.83
CA VAL A 58 3.32 -11.18 -21.87
C VAL A 58 4.46 -10.28 -22.36
N ASP A 59 5.18 -9.61 -21.45
CA ASP A 59 6.27 -8.69 -21.78
C ASP A 59 7.42 -9.39 -22.52
N SER A 60 7.76 -10.63 -22.11
CA SER A 60 8.80 -11.42 -22.77
C SER A 60 8.43 -11.92 -24.18
N THR A 61 7.14 -11.99 -24.51
CA THR A 61 6.66 -12.57 -25.77
C THR A 61 6.06 -11.55 -26.73
N GLN A 62 5.55 -10.43 -26.21
CA GLN A 62 4.87 -9.40 -26.98
C GLN A 62 5.35 -8.03 -26.53
N LEU A 63 6.05 -7.34 -27.44
CA LEU A 63 6.55 -6.00 -27.18
C LEU A 63 5.40 -5.02 -26.95
N ASN A 64 5.52 -4.19 -25.92
CA ASN A 64 4.57 -3.12 -25.60
C ASN A 64 3.12 -3.61 -25.33
N ALA A 65 2.97 -4.82 -24.79
CA ALA A 65 1.68 -5.44 -24.51
C ALA A 65 1.25 -5.41 -23.03
N LEU A 66 1.87 -4.60 -22.16
CA LEU A 66 1.38 -4.41 -20.80
C LEU A 66 0.05 -3.62 -20.76
N PRO A 67 -0.82 -3.88 -19.76
CA PRO A 67 -2.09 -3.17 -19.61
C PRO A 67 -1.91 -1.65 -19.47
N ARG A 68 -2.61 -0.89 -20.31
CA ARG A 68 -2.61 0.58 -20.31
C ARG A 68 -3.86 1.14 -19.62
N ARG A 69 -3.69 2.27 -18.92
CA ARG A 69 -4.73 3.02 -18.20
C ARG A 69 -5.84 3.52 -19.13
N SER A 70 -5.48 3.97 -20.33
CA SER A 70 -6.40 4.51 -21.33
C SER A 70 -6.87 3.48 -22.37
N GLY A 71 -6.41 2.23 -22.29
CA GLY A 71 -6.82 1.20 -23.24
C GLY A 71 -8.25 0.74 -22.99
N GLU A 72 -9.04 0.56 -24.04
CA GLU A 72 -10.44 0.12 -23.95
C GLU A 72 -10.59 -1.22 -23.21
N PHE A 73 -9.73 -2.19 -23.53
CA PHE A 73 -9.78 -3.53 -22.94
C PHE A 73 -8.78 -3.74 -21.81
N THR A 74 -7.73 -2.93 -21.72
CA THR A 74 -6.70 -3.03 -20.69
C THR A 74 -6.91 -2.08 -19.51
N GLY A 75 -7.69 -1.03 -19.72
CA GLY A 75 -8.02 -0.02 -18.72
C GLY A 75 -8.63 -0.63 -17.46
N PRO A 76 -9.63 -1.53 -17.56
CA PRO A 76 -10.19 -2.20 -16.39
C PRO A 76 -9.17 -3.02 -15.58
N ILE A 77 -8.23 -3.69 -16.26
CA ILE A 77 -7.14 -4.43 -15.60
C ILE A 77 -6.25 -3.46 -14.83
N TYR A 78 -5.82 -2.38 -15.48
CA TYR A 78 -4.98 -1.37 -14.85
C TYR A 78 -5.70 -0.68 -13.67
N GLN A 79 -6.98 -0.32 -13.85
CA GLN A 79 -7.80 0.31 -12.81
C GLN A 79 -7.94 -0.59 -11.58
N ARG A 80 -8.16 -1.90 -11.77
CA ARG A 80 -8.16 -2.83 -10.65
C ARG A 80 -6.79 -2.91 -9.98
N MET A 81 -5.71 -2.94 -10.75
CA MET A 81 -4.34 -3.03 -10.24
C MET A 81 -3.98 -1.91 -9.25
N VAL A 82 -4.51 -0.70 -9.46
CA VAL A 82 -4.31 0.48 -8.58
C VAL A 82 -5.56 0.83 -7.75
N SER A 83 -6.50 -0.10 -7.60
CA SER A 83 -7.75 0.15 -6.89
C SER A 83 -7.53 0.25 -5.37
N GLU A 84 -8.19 1.24 -4.75
CA GLU A 84 -8.22 1.37 -3.29
C GLU A 84 -8.90 0.19 -2.61
N GLU A 85 -9.78 -0.52 -3.32
CA GLU A 85 -10.46 -1.69 -2.78
C GLU A 85 -9.47 -2.82 -2.43
N ASN A 86 -8.30 -2.88 -3.07
CA ASN A 86 -7.29 -3.90 -2.79
C ASN A 86 -6.62 -3.69 -1.42
N PHE A 87 -6.84 -2.55 -0.75
CA PHE A 87 -6.42 -2.38 0.64
C PHE A 87 -7.35 -3.09 1.63
N ARG A 88 -8.55 -3.53 1.21
CA ARG A 88 -9.55 -4.15 2.11
C ARG A 88 -9.01 -5.32 2.95
N PRO A 89 -8.20 -6.27 2.42
CA PRO A 89 -7.63 -7.34 3.24
C PRO A 89 -6.76 -6.82 4.39
N GLN A 90 -6.05 -5.71 4.17
CA GLN A 90 -5.12 -5.10 5.12
C GLN A 90 -5.81 -4.14 6.10
N LEU A 91 -6.97 -3.59 5.73
CA LEU A 91 -7.76 -2.68 6.55
C LEU A 91 -8.88 -3.40 7.33
N ASN A 92 -9.02 -4.71 7.16
CA ASN A 92 -10.02 -5.51 7.85
C ASN A 92 -9.68 -5.67 9.35
N ILE A 93 -10.23 -4.80 10.19
CA ILE A 93 -10.01 -4.80 11.65
C ILE A 93 -10.39 -6.12 12.35
N TYR A 94 -11.21 -6.97 11.70
CA TYR A 94 -11.58 -8.29 12.24
C TYR A 94 -10.52 -9.37 11.98
N ALA A 95 -9.51 -9.07 11.15
CA ALA A 95 -8.38 -9.96 10.90
C ALA A 95 -7.22 -9.67 11.88
N PRO A 96 -6.44 -10.70 12.28
CA PRO A 96 -5.26 -10.51 13.11
C PRO A 96 -4.28 -9.50 12.51
N LEU A 97 -3.67 -8.68 13.37
CA LEU A 97 -2.78 -7.60 12.95
C LEU A 97 -1.54 -8.13 12.22
N GLU A 98 -0.99 -9.25 12.67
CA GLU A 98 0.16 -9.91 12.04
C GLU A 98 -0.17 -10.33 10.61
N LEU A 99 -1.39 -10.86 10.38
CA LEU A 99 -1.85 -11.25 9.05
C LEU A 99 -1.98 -10.02 8.15
N ARG A 100 -2.59 -8.93 8.65
CA ARG A 100 -2.73 -7.67 7.91
C ARG A 100 -1.37 -7.04 7.56
N GLN A 101 -0.42 -7.05 8.49
CA GLN A 101 0.94 -6.53 8.26
C GLN A 101 1.70 -7.35 7.24
N ASN A 102 1.63 -8.68 7.33
CA ASN A 102 2.28 -9.56 6.36
C ASN A 102 1.70 -9.37 4.97
N GLU A 103 0.37 -9.28 4.86
CA GLU A 103 -0.32 -8.99 3.60
C GLU A 103 0.12 -7.63 3.03
N ALA A 104 0.19 -6.59 3.86
CA ALA A 104 0.64 -5.26 3.43
C ALA A 104 2.10 -5.25 2.94
N ARG A 105 2.99 -6.00 3.59
CA ARG A 105 4.39 -6.14 3.20
C ARG A 105 4.54 -6.90 1.89
N GLU A 106 3.84 -8.03 1.75
CA GLU A 106 3.86 -8.84 0.53
C GLU A 106 3.27 -8.06 -0.65
N ALA A 107 2.12 -7.40 -0.48
CA ALA A 107 1.54 -6.56 -1.51
C ALA A 107 2.50 -5.46 -1.98
N LEU A 108 3.17 -4.75 -1.05
CA LEU A 108 4.17 -3.74 -1.40
C LEU A 108 5.35 -4.34 -2.18
N PHE A 109 5.81 -5.53 -1.81
CA PHE A 109 6.86 -6.23 -2.54
C PHE A 109 6.44 -6.58 -3.97
N ARG A 110 5.21 -7.11 -4.16
CA ARG A 110 4.71 -7.43 -5.51
C ARG A 110 4.51 -6.17 -6.35
N LEU A 111 4.04 -5.07 -5.76
CA LEU A 111 3.90 -3.79 -6.46
C LEU A 111 5.25 -3.26 -6.95
N LYS A 112 6.32 -3.40 -6.15
CA LYS A 112 7.68 -3.04 -6.59
C LYS A 112 8.10 -3.83 -7.82
N GLU A 113 7.88 -5.14 -7.83
CA GLU A 113 8.25 -5.97 -8.99
C GLU A 113 7.38 -5.69 -10.21
N LEU A 114 6.10 -5.41 -10.00
CA LEU A 114 5.19 -4.97 -11.05
C LEU A 114 5.63 -3.62 -11.65
N MET A 115 6.02 -2.65 -10.82
CA MET A 115 6.58 -1.39 -11.30
C MET A 115 7.80 -1.62 -12.19
N ARG A 116 8.67 -2.57 -11.86
CA ARG A 116 9.85 -2.88 -12.70
C ARG A 116 9.50 -3.31 -14.12
N LEU A 117 8.30 -3.85 -14.36
CA LEU A 117 7.82 -4.14 -15.72
C LEU A 117 7.41 -2.88 -16.47
N TYR A 118 6.85 -1.89 -15.76
CA TYR A 118 6.36 -0.66 -16.36
C TYR A 118 7.44 0.41 -16.57
N PHE A 119 8.55 0.33 -15.82
CA PHE A 119 9.70 1.23 -15.98
C PHE A 119 10.76 0.65 -16.92
N ASP A 120 10.99 1.31 -18.06
CA ASP A 120 12.17 1.06 -18.88
C ASP A 120 13.23 2.13 -18.61
N PHE A 121 14.19 1.82 -17.73
CA PHE A 121 15.27 2.74 -17.35
C PHE A 121 16.22 3.09 -18.50
N ARG A 122 16.18 2.37 -19.63
CA ARG A 122 17.01 2.64 -20.81
C ARG A 122 16.29 3.50 -21.84
N ALA A 123 14.97 3.64 -21.72
CA ALA A 123 14.19 4.41 -22.68
C ALA A 123 14.43 5.91 -22.52
N VAL A 124 14.53 6.61 -23.66
CA VAL A 124 14.61 8.08 -23.70
C VAL A 124 13.29 8.68 -23.19
N GLN A 125 12.17 8.07 -23.57
CA GLN A 125 10.83 8.36 -23.06
C GLN A 125 10.17 7.08 -22.59
N GLN A 126 9.46 7.13 -21.47
CA GLN A 126 8.81 5.95 -20.90
C GLN A 126 7.62 5.52 -21.77
N PRO A 127 7.59 4.27 -22.27
CA PRO A 127 6.48 3.78 -23.08
C PRO A 127 5.18 3.66 -22.30
N TYR A 128 5.27 3.53 -20.98
CA TYR A 128 4.17 3.41 -20.03
C TYR A 128 4.22 4.50 -18.95
N ALA A 129 4.57 5.73 -19.35
CA ALA A 129 4.77 6.85 -18.43
C ALA A 129 3.65 7.03 -17.41
N ALA A 130 2.39 7.07 -17.88
CA ALA A 130 1.22 7.27 -17.04
C ALA A 130 0.99 6.11 -16.06
N GLU A 131 1.19 4.88 -16.53
CA GLU A 131 1.01 3.67 -15.72
C GLU A 131 2.12 3.50 -14.68
N ALA A 132 3.37 3.78 -15.06
CA ALA A 132 4.53 3.71 -14.18
C ALA A 132 4.40 4.71 -13.01
N LEU A 133 4.01 5.96 -13.30
CA LEU A 133 3.78 6.98 -12.27
C LEU A 133 2.53 6.67 -11.42
N GLY A 134 1.47 6.15 -12.02
CA GLY A 134 0.28 5.74 -11.26
C GLY A 134 0.56 4.57 -10.30
N LEU A 135 1.38 3.60 -10.72
CA LEU A 135 1.85 2.52 -9.83
C LEU A 135 2.76 3.04 -8.71
N MET A 136 3.60 4.04 -8.98
CA MET A 136 4.40 4.70 -7.94
C MET A 136 3.51 5.39 -6.91
N SER A 137 2.52 6.16 -7.36
CA SER A 137 1.50 6.81 -6.52
C SER A 137 0.74 5.79 -5.66
N TYR A 138 0.33 4.67 -6.25
CA TYR A 138 -0.32 3.58 -5.54
C TYR A 138 0.60 2.91 -4.49
N SER A 139 1.88 2.73 -4.81
CA SER A 139 2.88 2.16 -3.90
C SER A 139 3.15 3.03 -2.68
N LEU A 140 3.15 4.36 -2.85
CA LEU A 140 3.21 5.31 -1.72
C LEU A 140 2.01 5.15 -0.79
N ARG A 141 0.81 4.97 -1.36
CA ARG A 141 -0.38 4.73 -0.56
C ARG A 141 -0.33 3.41 0.19
N GLN A 142 0.13 2.35 -0.46
CA GLN A 142 0.38 1.06 0.18
C GLN A 142 1.38 1.18 1.34
N GLN A 143 2.44 1.99 1.18
CA GLN A 143 3.39 2.28 2.26
C GLN A 143 2.73 3.00 3.44
N ALA A 144 1.77 3.90 3.20
CA ALA A 144 1.02 4.58 4.26
C ALA A 144 0.14 3.61 5.06
N VAL A 145 -0.47 2.61 4.38
CA VAL A 145 -1.20 1.52 5.04
C VAL A 145 -0.25 0.72 5.93
N LEU A 146 0.93 0.34 5.42
CA LEU A 146 1.93 -0.39 6.20
C LEU A 146 2.38 0.39 7.45
N PHE A 147 2.54 1.71 7.35
CA PHE A 147 2.87 2.54 8.51
C PHE A 147 1.75 2.62 9.55
N THR A 148 0.51 2.69 9.10
CA THR A 148 -0.66 2.66 9.98
C THR A 148 -0.67 1.38 10.80
N LEU A 149 -0.48 0.22 10.13
CA LEU A 149 -0.41 -1.08 10.79
C LEU A 149 0.83 -1.22 11.68
N THR A 150 1.97 -0.63 11.30
CA THR A 150 3.18 -0.62 12.11
C THR A 150 2.96 0.17 13.41
N THR A 151 2.26 1.31 13.32
CA THR A 151 1.90 2.13 14.48
C THR A 151 0.92 1.40 15.40
N GLU A 152 -0.10 0.77 14.82
CA GLU A 152 -1.06 -0.07 15.57
C GLU A 152 -0.33 -1.15 16.36
N PHE A 153 0.60 -1.88 15.73
CA PHE A 153 1.40 -2.91 16.39
C PHE A 153 2.30 -2.34 17.48
N TRP A 154 2.94 -1.19 17.24
CA TRP A 154 3.78 -0.57 18.25
C TRP A 154 3.01 -0.25 19.53
N MET A 155 1.75 0.17 19.40
CA MET A 155 0.87 0.47 20.53
C MET A 155 0.41 -0.78 21.31
N THR A 156 0.52 -1.99 20.75
CA THR A 156 0.21 -3.23 21.47
C THR A 156 1.39 -3.77 22.28
N LEU A 157 2.60 -3.23 22.05
CA LEU A 157 3.82 -3.70 22.73
C LEU A 157 3.93 -3.15 24.16
N SER A 158 4.48 -3.96 25.06
CA SER A 158 4.90 -3.49 26.38
C SER A 158 6.07 -2.51 26.27
N ALA A 159 6.30 -1.70 27.30
CA ALA A 159 7.43 -0.76 27.34
C ALA A 159 8.79 -1.45 27.17
N SER A 160 8.96 -2.69 27.64
CA SER A 160 10.19 -3.48 27.46
C SER A 160 10.38 -3.93 26.02
N GLU A 161 9.30 -4.26 25.32
CA GLU A 161 9.37 -4.63 23.91
C GLU A 161 9.57 -3.40 23.02
N GLN A 162 9.00 -2.25 23.37
CA GLN A 162 9.23 -0.99 22.66
C GLN A 162 10.68 -0.51 22.75
N SER A 163 11.40 -0.87 23.82
CA SER A 163 12.84 -0.57 23.96
C SER A 163 13.75 -1.68 23.43
N ASN A 164 13.19 -2.77 22.91
CA ASN A 164 13.97 -3.86 22.34
C ASN A 164 14.78 -3.36 21.12
N PRO A 165 16.12 -3.52 21.12
CA PRO A 165 16.97 -2.97 20.08
C PRO A 165 16.69 -3.56 18.69
N VAL A 166 16.30 -4.83 18.61
CA VAL A 166 15.97 -5.50 17.33
C VAL A 166 14.68 -4.91 16.74
N ARG A 167 13.67 -4.66 17.58
CA ARG A 167 12.41 -4.06 17.12
C ARG A 167 12.60 -2.60 16.70
N LEU A 168 13.38 -1.84 17.46
CA LEU A 168 13.73 -0.48 17.11
C LEU A 168 14.50 -0.44 15.78
N GLN A 169 15.46 -1.35 15.58
CA GLN A 169 16.19 -1.48 14.32
C GLN A 169 15.24 -1.76 13.14
N GLY A 170 14.32 -2.72 13.27
CA GLY A 170 13.32 -3.00 12.23
C GLY A 170 12.40 -1.82 11.93
N LEU A 171 12.03 -1.03 12.94
CA LEU A 171 11.26 0.21 12.76
C LEU A 171 12.08 1.28 12.03
N HIS A 172 13.36 1.43 12.36
CA HIS A 172 14.28 2.35 11.69
C HIS A 172 14.46 1.98 10.21
N GLU A 173 14.66 0.69 9.90
CA GLU A 173 14.76 0.18 8.53
C GLU A 173 13.49 0.43 7.73
N THR A 174 12.32 0.19 8.33
CA THR A 174 11.02 0.45 7.69
C THR A 174 10.86 1.95 7.37
N LYS A 175 11.22 2.84 8.32
CA LYS A 175 11.19 4.28 8.10
C LYS A 175 12.19 4.73 7.04
N ALA A 176 13.39 4.15 7.00
CA ALA A 176 14.40 4.46 5.99
C ALA A 176 13.95 4.02 4.59
N ALA A 177 13.38 2.83 4.44
CA ALA A 177 12.83 2.35 3.17
C ALA A 177 11.72 3.27 2.64
N ALA A 178 10.81 3.71 3.52
CA ALA A 178 9.77 4.66 3.15
C ALA A 178 10.33 6.05 2.80
N ALA A 179 11.36 6.51 3.52
CA ALA A 179 12.03 7.77 3.21
C ALA A 179 12.67 7.75 1.81
N MET A 180 13.28 6.63 1.44
CA MET A 180 13.79 6.42 0.08
C MET A 180 12.66 6.45 -0.95
N LEU A 181 11.59 5.69 -0.73
CA LEU A 181 10.43 5.66 -1.63
C LEU A 181 9.83 7.05 -1.84
N THR A 182 9.59 7.80 -0.75
CA THR A 182 9.03 9.15 -0.79
C THR A 182 9.94 10.15 -1.48
N SER A 183 11.25 10.08 -1.23
CA SER A 183 12.23 10.96 -1.89
C SER A 183 12.30 10.67 -3.39
N SER A 184 12.46 9.41 -3.78
CA SER A 184 12.48 8.99 -5.17
C SER A 184 11.19 9.33 -5.90
N ALA A 185 10.05 9.27 -5.22
CA ALA A 185 8.77 9.68 -5.79
C ALA A 185 8.76 11.15 -6.24
N LEU A 186 9.33 12.07 -5.47
CA LEU A 186 9.47 13.47 -5.88
C LEU A 186 10.47 13.65 -7.02
N ASP A 187 11.52 12.83 -7.08
CA ASP A 187 12.53 12.95 -8.13
C ASP A 187 12.00 12.64 -9.52
N TYR A 188 10.98 11.78 -9.65
CA TYR A 188 10.30 11.55 -10.93
C TYR A 188 9.69 12.82 -11.53
N LEU A 189 9.28 13.80 -10.70
CA LEU A 189 8.80 15.09 -11.21
C LEU A 189 9.92 15.83 -11.98
N GLY A 190 11.18 15.64 -11.61
CA GLY A 190 12.32 16.24 -12.31
C GLY A 190 12.68 15.57 -13.64
N LEU A 191 12.10 14.42 -13.97
CA LEU A 191 12.47 13.61 -15.14
C LEU A 191 11.68 14.01 -16.41
N THR A 192 11.63 15.31 -16.71
CA THR A 192 10.85 15.91 -17.83
C THR A 192 11.27 15.45 -19.22
N LYS A 193 12.42 14.79 -19.36
CA LYS A 193 12.84 14.14 -20.62
C LYS A 193 12.19 12.77 -20.81
N GLN A 194 11.94 12.06 -19.72
CA GLN A 194 11.43 10.69 -19.72
C GLN A 194 9.91 10.63 -19.58
N PHE A 195 9.31 11.60 -18.90
CA PHE A 195 7.86 11.70 -18.69
C PHE A 195 7.33 12.98 -19.32
N GLY A 196 6.17 12.85 -19.99
CA GLY A 196 5.49 13.97 -20.61
C GLY A 196 4.85 14.91 -19.59
N ARG A 197 4.40 16.07 -20.07
CA ARG A 197 3.77 17.09 -19.23
C ARG A 197 2.49 16.59 -18.57
N GLU A 198 1.61 15.95 -19.33
CA GLU A 198 0.31 15.51 -18.82
C GLU A 198 0.47 14.49 -17.69
N GLU A 199 1.42 13.56 -17.84
CA GLU A 199 1.73 12.55 -16.83
C GLU A 199 2.31 13.18 -15.57
N LEU A 200 3.25 14.12 -15.71
CA LEU A 200 3.88 14.80 -14.56
C LEU A 200 2.90 15.70 -13.80
N VAL A 201 1.97 16.35 -14.49
CA VAL A 201 0.92 17.18 -13.87
C VAL A 201 -0.07 16.30 -13.10
N LEU A 202 -0.53 15.20 -13.70
CA LEU A 202 -1.39 14.26 -13.00
C LEU A 202 -0.69 13.67 -11.77
N TYR A 203 0.57 13.25 -11.94
CA TYR A 203 1.36 12.67 -10.87
C TYR A 203 1.63 13.65 -9.74
N SER A 204 1.88 14.95 -10.02
CA SER A 204 2.04 15.95 -8.97
C SER A 204 0.77 16.11 -8.12
N ALA A 205 -0.40 16.08 -8.75
CA ALA A 205 -1.68 16.15 -8.05
C ALA A 205 -1.95 14.89 -7.20
N GLU A 206 -1.58 13.71 -7.70
CA GLU A 206 -1.68 12.45 -6.94
C GLU A 206 -0.72 12.44 -5.73
N LEU A 207 0.53 12.89 -5.90
CA LEU A 207 1.51 13.02 -4.82
C LEU A 207 1.03 13.95 -3.70
N SER A 208 0.42 15.09 -4.05
CA SER A 208 -0.11 16.02 -3.05
C SER A 208 -1.16 15.39 -2.13
N LYS A 209 -1.87 14.35 -2.59
CA LYS A 209 -2.82 13.59 -1.77
C LYS A 209 -2.13 12.59 -0.84
N GLN A 210 -1.05 11.95 -1.29
CA GLN A 210 -0.40 10.87 -0.55
C GLN A 210 0.65 11.37 0.45
N LEU A 211 1.38 12.43 0.11
CA LEU A 211 2.53 12.89 0.89
C LEU A 211 2.21 13.26 2.35
N PRO A 212 1.09 13.94 2.69
CA PRO A 212 0.78 14.25 4.09
C PRO A 212 0.73 13.03 5.00
N GLY A 213 0.14 11.93 4.53
CA GLY A 213 -0.01 10.68 5.29
C GLY A 213 1.32 9.96 5.51
N LEU A 214 2.27 10.07 4.57
CA LEU A 214 3.61 9.50 4.73
C LEU A 214 4.53 10.39 5.57
N PHE A 215 4.43 11.71 5.37
CA PHE A 215 5.34 12.70 5.91
C PHE A 215 5.44 12.64 7.44
N ILE A 216 4.31 12.42 8.12
CA ILE A 216 4.25 12.34 9.59
C ILE A 216 5.12 11.20 10.17
N HIS A 217 5.37 10.14 9.40
CA HIS A 217 6.10 8.95 9.87
C HIS A 217 7.61 9.01 9.63
N LEU A 218 8.08 9.96 8.82
CA LEU A 218 9.49 10.10 8.42
C LEU A 218 10.35 10.65 9.57
N SER A 219 11.68 10.54 9.47
CA SER A 219 12.58 11.18 10.42
C SER A 219 12.64 12.70 10.22
N THR A 220 13.12 13.43 11.23
CA THR A 220 13.25 14.89 11.17
C THR A 220 14.09 15.35 9.97
N ASP A 221 15.23 14.70 9.75
CA ASP A 221 16.16 15.07 8.66
C ASP A 221 15.52 14.84 7.29
N VAL A 222 14.81 13.72 7.13
CA VAL A 222 14.10 13.40 5.88
C VAL A 222 12.97 14.40 5.64
N ARG A 223 12.20 14.75 6.67
CA ARG A 223 11.14 15.77 6.54
C ARG A 223 11.69 17.11 6.09
N ALA A 224 12.83 17.54 6.65
CA ALA A 224 13.49 18.79 6.26
C ALA A 224 13.96 18.74 4.78
N ALA A 225 14.62 17.66 4.38
CA ALA A 225 15.06 17.47 3.00
C ALA A 225 13.89 17.46 2.00
N LEU A 226 12.79 16.79 2.34
CA LEU A 226 11.58 16.77 1.50
C LEU A 226 10.94 18.15 1.37
N LEU A 227 10.85 18.92 2.45
CA LEU A 227 10.32 20.29 2.40
C LEU A 227 11.16 21.18 1.48
N GLN A 228 12.49 21.09 1.56
CA GLN A 228 13.39 21.81 0.66
C GLN A 228 13.20 21.37 -0.81
N ARG A 229 13.03 20.07 -1.04
CA ARG A 229 12.79 19.54 -2.38
C ARG A 229 11.47 20.03 -2.98
N ILE A 230 10.40 20.06 -2.18
CA ILE A 230 9.09 20.56 -2.58
C ILE A 230 9.16 22.06 -2.88
N GLU A 231 9.86 22.83 -2.06
CA GLU A 231 10.11 24.25 -2.32
C GLU A 231 10.84 24.48 -3.63
N GLN A 232 11.89 23.70 -3.90
CA GLN A 232 12.62 23.77 -5.16
C GLN A 232 11.70 23.48 -6.36
N LEU A 233 10.89 22.43 -6.29
CA LEU A 233 9.94 22.09 -7.36
C LEU A 233 8.86 23.18 -7.53
N ALA A 234 8.38 23.76 -6.43
CA ALA A 234 7.41 24.85 -6.43
C ALA A 234 7.92 26.13 -7.13
N GLN A 235 9.22 26.37 -7.11
CA GLN A 235 9.87 27.56 -7.68
C GLN A 235 10.44 27.31 -9.09
N GLN A 236 11.03 26.15 -9.34
CA GLN A 236 11.94 25.93 -10.47
C GLN A 236 11.45 24.87 -11.47
N HIS A 237 10.37 24.14 -11.17
CA HIS A 237 9.92 23.07 -12.07
C HIS A 237 9.49 23.63 -13.43
N THR A 238 9.75 22.91 -14.53
CA THR A 238 9.50 23.40 -15.90
C THR A 238 8.02 23.73 -16.16
N TYR A 239 7.10 22.96 -15.58
CA TYR A 239 5.65 23.12 -15.76
C TYR A 239 5.01 23.86 -14.58
N SER A 240 4.21 24.88 -14.88
CA SER A 240 3.57 25.75 -13.88
C SER A 240 2.50 25.04 -13.05
N GLU A 241 1.85 24.02 -13.60
CA GLU A 241 0.84 23.24 -12.86
C GLU A 241 1.46 22.37 -11.78
N VAL A 242 2.64 21.81 -12.05
CA VAL A 242 3.43 21.09 -11.03
C VAL A 242 3.93 22.07 -9.97
N GLN A 243 4.41 23.25 -10.38
CA GLN A 243 4.78 24.31 -9.44
C GLN A 243 3.61 24.66 -8.51
N ALA A 244 2.40 24.87 -9.07
CA ALA A 244 1.20 25.17 -8.30
C ALA A 244 0.85 24.05 -7.31
N SER A 245 0.86 22.79 -7.77
CA SER A 245 0.62 21.61 -6.92
C SER A 245 1.59 21.56 -5.73
N MET A 246 2.88 21.87 -5.95
CA MET A 246 3.90 21.87 -4.90
C MET A 246 3.76 23.07 -3.95
N ARG A 247 3.39 24.25 -4.47
CA ARG A 247 3.10 25.45 -3.64
C ARG A 247 1.90 25.23 -2.73
N GLU A 248 0.88 24.52 -3.19
CA GLU A 248 -0.30 24.16 -2.38
C GLU A 248 0.03 23.11 -1.33
N LEU A 249 0.90 22.14 -1.66
CA LEU A 249 1.31 21.08 -0.74
C LEU A 249 2.21 21.59 0.39
N GLN A 250 3.14 22.50 0.09
CA GLN A 250 4.14 22.99 1.03
C GLN A 250 3.55 23.48 2.38
N PRO A 251 2.53 24.37 2.43
CA PRO A 251 1.97 24.83 3.71
C PRO A 251 1.33 23.70 4.53
N VAL A 252 0.77 22.67 3.89
CA VAL A 252 0.20 21.50 4.56
C VAL A 252 1.30 20.74 5.30
N LEU A 253 2.41 20.43 4.62
CA LEU A 253 3.53 19.71 5.23
C LEU A 253 4.24 20.53 6.31
N LEU A 254 4.37 21.85 6.12
CA LEU A 254 4.90 22.75 7.15
C LEU A 254 4.01 22.79 8.40
N SER A 255 2.69 22.68 8.25
CA SER A 255 1.76 22.57 9.38
C SER A 255 1.98 21.28 10.15
N ILE A 256 2.09 20.15 9.44
CA ILE A 256 2.38 18.84 10.04
C ILE A 256 3.74 18.84 10.74
N GLN A 257 4.78 19.43 10.14
CA GLN A 257 6.11 19.54 10.74
C GLN A 257 6.04 20.27 12.09
N ARG A 258 5.33 21.41 12.14
CA ARG A 258 5.16 22.20 13.37
C ARG A 258 4.41 21.41 14.44
N ASP A 259 3.33 20.73 14.07
CA ASP A 259 2.57 19.88 15.00
C ASP A 259 3.45 18.77 15.58
N VAL A 260 4.16 18.03 14.74
CA VAL A 260 5.06 16.94 15.16
C VAL A 260 6.17 17.46 16.08
N GLN A 261 6.82 18.57 15.74
CA GLN A 261 7.85 19.17 16.59
C GLN A 261 7.29 19.58 17.95
N SER A 262 6.09 20.18 17.99
CA SER A 262 5.47 20.57 19.27
C SER A 262 5.18 19.37 20.16
N LYS A 263 4.72 18.26 19.58
CA LYS A 263 4.42 17.01 20.30
C LYS A 263 5.67 16.31 20.82
N LEU A 264 6.74 16.28 20.02
CA LEU A 264 8.03 15.73 20.44
C LEU A 264 8.63 16.54 21.60
N ALA A 265 8.63 17.88 21.49
CA ALA A 265 9.13 18.75 22.55
C ALA A 265 8.30 18.59 23.85
N ALA A 266 6.98 18.47 23.74
CA ALA A 266 6.11 18.22 24.90
C ALA A 266 6.38 16.85 25.55
N ALA A 267 6.66 15.81 24.76
CA ALA A 267 7.01 14.48 25.27
C ALA A 267 8.38 14.46 25.97
N GLU A 268 9.36 15.21 25.46
CA GLU A 268 10.69 15.35 26.09
C GLU A 268 10.62 16.14 27.41
N ALA A 269 9.69 17.10 27.52
CA ALA A 269 9.48 17.88 28.73
C ALA A 269 8.75 17.11 29.85
N GLN A 270 8.11 15.97 29.55
CA GLN A 270 7.48 15.14 30.57
C GLN A 270 8.52 14.26 31.29
N PRO A 271 8.62 14.33 32.63
CA PRO A 271 9.53 13.47 33.37
C PRO A 271 9.12 12.00 33.17
N ARG A 272 10.07 11.16 32.75
CA ARG A 272 9.88 9.70 32.68
C ARG A 272 9.53 9.19 34.08
N GLN A 273 8.25 8.91 34.33
CA GLN A 273 7.84 8.25 35.57
C GLN A 273 8.50 6.87 35.61
N ALA A 274 9.36 6.65 36.60
CA ALA A 274 9.87 5.33 36.92
C ALA A 274 8.68 4.39 37.16
N PRO A 275 8.73 3.12 36.74
CA PRO A 275 7.62 2.19 36.92
C PRO A 275 7.33 2.01 38.41
N THR A 276 6.33 2.73 38.92
CA THR A 276 5.77 2.55 40.25
C THR A 276 4.76 1.41 40.23
N ARG A 277 5.27 0.19 40.34
CA ARG A 277 4.66 -0.92 41.10
C ARG A 277 5.55 -2.15 40.95
N SER A 278 6.37 -2.40 41.97
CA SER A 278 6.67 -3.78 42.32
C SER A 278 5.33 -4.46 42.61
N LEU A 279 4.88 -5.34 41.71
CA LEU A 279 3.82 -6.28 42.02
C LEU A 279 4.32 -7.11 43.21
N ASP A 280 3.75 -6.84 44.39
CA ASP A 280 3.99 -7.65 45.57
C ASP A 280 3.32 -9.02 45.34
N LEU A 281 4.14 -10.03 45.12
CA LEU A 281 3.73 -11.42 44.93
C LEU A 281 3.82 -12.21 46.24
N SER A 282 3.79 -11.54 47.40
CA SER A 282 3.72 -12.24 48.68
C SER A 282 2.47 -13.11 48.76
N VAL A 283 2.70 -14.42 48.83
CA VAL A 283 1.69 -15.47 49.03
C VAL A 283 0.98 -15.23 50.37
N PRO A 284 -0.36 -15.37 50.48
CA PRO A 284 -1.04 -15.22 51.75
C PRO A 284 -0.52 -16.29 52.73
N THR A 285 0.04 -15.87 53.85
CA THR A 285 0.36 -16.75 54.97
C THR A 285 -0.91 -17.48 55.41
N GLU A 286 -0.91 -18.80 55.25
CA GLU A 286 -1.92 -19.68 55.87
C GLU A 286 -2.02 -19.36 57.36
N SER A 287 -3.21 -18.91 57.77
CA SER A 287 -3.58 -18.78 59.16
C SER A 287 -3.73 -20.18 59.76
N ALA A 288 -2.65 -20.67 60.37
CA ALA A 288 -2.71 -21.78 61.30
C ALA A 288 -3.31 -21.26 62.63
N GLN A 289 -4.56 -21.65 62.89
CA GLN A 289 -5.12 -21.88 64.23
C GLN A 289 -6.41 -22.70 64.10
#